data_AF-A0A9E1NU18-F1
#
_entry.id   AF-A0A9E1NU18-F1
#
_cell.length_a   1.000
_cell.length_b   1.000
_cell.length_c   1.000
_cell.angle_alpha   90.00
_cell.angle_beta   90.00
_cell.angle_gamma   90.00
#
_symmetry.space_group_name_H-M   'P 1'
#
loop_
_entity.id
_entity.type
_entity.pdbx_description
1 polymer ?
#
loop_
_entity_poly.entity_id
_entity_poly.type
_entity_poly.pdbx_seq_one_letter_code
_entity_poly.pdbx_strand_id
1 'polypeptide(L)' 'MGEIKFEKAIQRLEKIVEDLETGELDIDKSLEIFEEGIKMSRVCSKKLSEAEAKIEKLTRDQKGELVAELFPVVEKNDK' A
#
# COMPACT_ATOMS: atom_id res chain seq x y z
N MET A 1 6.12 -19.47 -6.70
CA MET A 1 5.28 -18.28 -6.98
C MET A 1 6.09 -17.05 -6.63
N GLY A 2 6.36 -16.17 -7.59
CA GLY A 2 7.16 -14.97 -7.37
C GLY A 2 6.41 -13.95 -6.51
N GLU A 3 7.15 -13.25 -5.66
CA GLU A 3 6.60 -12.18 -4.84
C GLU A 3 6.18 -10.98 -5.71
N ILE A 4 4.97 -10.46 -5.51
CA ILE A 4 4.47 -9.30 -6.25
C ILE A 4 5.17 -8.05 -5.69
N LYS A 5 5.74 -7.23 -6.58
CA LYS A 5 6.34 -5.94 -6.23
C LYS A 5 5.26 -4.93 -5.83
N PHE A 6 5.59 -4.02 -4.92
CA PHE A 6 4.66 -2.99 -4.45
C PHE A 6 4.08 -2.17 -5.61
N GLU A 7 4.94 -1.71 -6.52
CA GLU A 7 4.55 -0.87 -7.67
C GLU A 7 3.56 -1.60 -8.59
N LYS A 8 3.71 -2.92 -8.74
CA LYS A 8 2.77 -3.72 -9.53
C LYS A 8 1.45 -3.94 -8.80
N ALA A 9 1.50 -4.16 -7.49
CA ALA A 9 0.29 -4.36 -6.68
C ALA A 9 -0.56 -3.08 -6.64
N ILE A 10 0.06 -1.91 -6.45
CA ILE A 10 -0.66 -0.64 -6.39
C ILE A 10 -1.25 -0.26 -7.75
N GLN A 11 -0.49 -0.42 -8.85
CA GLN A 11 -1.01 -0.18 -10.21
C GLN A 11 -2.19 -1.08 -10.55
N ARG A 12 -2.15 -2.35 -10.12
CA ARG A 12 -3.27 -3.26 -10.34
C ARG A 12 -4.48 -2.87 -9.50
N LEU A 13 -4.26 -2.47 -8.25
CA LEU A 13 -5.33 -2.01 -7.36
C LEU A 13 -6.03 -0.76 -7.90
N GLU A 14 -5.26 0.24 -8.38
CA GLU A 14 -5.80 1.46 -9.02
C GLU A 14 -6.69 1.11 -10.21
N LYS A 15 -6.22 0.21 -11.07
CA LYS A 15 -7.02 -0.26 -12.22
C LYS A 15 -8.30 -0.99 -11.79
N ILE A 16 -8.24 -1.81 -10.74
CA ILE A 16 -9.44 -2.50 -10.22
C ILE A 16 -10.46 -1.48 -9.70
N VAL A 17 -10.00 -0.44 -9.01
CA VAL A 17 -10.87 0.65 -8.54
C VAL A 17 -11.51 1.36 -9.74
N GLU A 18 -10.72 1.72 -10.74
CA GLU A 18 -11.22 2.33 -11.98
C GLU A 18 -12.28 1.43 -12.65
N ASP A 19 -11.97 0.14 -12.85
CA ASP A 19 -12.88 -0.83 -13.45
C ASP A 19 -14.20 -0.96 -12.65
N LEU A 20 -14.15 -0.95 -11.31
CA LEU A 20 -15.33 -0.97 -10.44
C LEU A 20 -16.14 0.34 -10.49
N GLU A 21 -15.48 1.48 -10.61
CA GLU A 21 -16.12 2.80 -10.68
C GLU A 21 -16.85 3.03 -12.02
N THR A 22 -16.40 2.40 -13.11
CA THR A 22 -17.10 2.49 -14.40
C THR A 22 -18.52 1.92 -14.35
N GLY A 23 -18.76 0.92 -13.49
CA GLY A 23 -20.05 0.24 -13.38
C GLY A 23 -20.45 -0.57 -14.61
N GLU A 24 -19.53 -0.83 -15.55
CA GLU A 24 -19.80 -1.57 -16.80
C GLU A 24 -19.74 -3.10 -16.62
N LEU A 25 -19.32 -3.57 -15.45
CA LEU A 25 -19.13 -4.98 -15.15
C LEU A 25 -20.42 -5.63 -14.65
N ASP A 26 -20.65 -6.87 -15.09
CA ASP A 26 -21.67 -7.72 -14.49
C ASP A 26 -21.31 -8.08 -13.03
N ILE A 27 -22.28 -8.60 -12.28
CA ILE A 27 -22.13 -8.86 -10.85
C ILE A 27 -21.06 -9.92 -10.55
N ASP A 28 -20.95 -10.95 -11.40
CA ASP A 28 -19.99 -12.04 -11.21
C ASP A 28 -18.56 -11.52 -11.42
N LYS A 29 -18.33 -10.74 -12.48
CA LYS A 29 -17.05 -10.09 -12.73
C LYS A 29 -16.71 -9.07 -11.65
N SER A 30 -17.69 -8.30 -11.19
CA SER A 30 -17.50 -7.30 -10.13
C SER A 30 -17.01 -7.96 -8.84
N LEU A 31 -17.56 -9.12 -8.49
CA LEU A 31 -17.11 -9.91 -7.34
C LEU A 31 -15.69 -10.44 -7.53
N GLU A 32 -15.36 -10.97 -8.72
CA GLU A 32 -14.03 -11.50 -9.02
C GLU A 32 -12.94 -10.42 -8.88
N ILE A 33 -13.14 -9.25 -9.51
CA ILE A 33 -12.15 -8.18 -9.44
C ILE A 33 -12.11 -7.52 -8.06
N PHE A 34 -13.22 -7.53 -7.31
CA PHE A 34 -13.23 -7.07 -5.93
C PHE A 34 -12.37 -7.97 -5.03
N GLU A 35 -12.49 -9.29 -5.15
CA GLU A 35 -11.63 -10.24 -4.45
C GLU A 35 -10.14 -10.03 -4.79
N GLU A 36 -9.85 -9.79 -6.07
CA GLU A 36 -8.51 -9.43 -6.52
C GLU A 36 -8.04 -8.12 -5.87
N GLY A 37 -8.90 -7.11 -5.79
CA GLY A 37 -8.62 -5.82 -5.15
C GLY A 37 -8.26 -5.98 -3.68
N ILE A 38 -9.00 -6.79 -2.94
CA ILE A 38 -8.69 -7.12 -1.53
C ILE A 38 -7.31 -7.79 -1.43
N LYS A 39 -6.98 -8.70 -2.34
CA LYS A 39 -5.67 -9.35 -2.37
C LYS A 39 -4.56 -8.35 -2.64
N MET A 40 -4.72 -7.44 -3.61
CA MET A 40 -3.72 -6.42 -3.93
C MET A 40 -3.53 -5.44 -2.77
N SER A 41 -4.62 -5.00 -2.14
CA SER A 41 -4.59 -4.15 -0.94
C SER A 41 -3.76 -4.79 0.19
N ARG A 42 -4.00 -6.08 0.48
CA ARG A 42 -3.21 -6.83 1.48
C ARG A 42 -1.73 -6.91 1.13
N VAL A 43 -1.39 -7.10 -0.15
CA VAL A 43 0.00 -7.11 -0.62
C VAL A 43 0.66 -5.75 -0.40
N CYS A 44 -0.02 -4.66 -0.75
CA CYS A 44 0.46 -3.29 -0.52
C CYS A 44 0.71 -3.05 0.96
N SER A 45 -0.26 -3.33 1.84
CA SER A 45 -0.12 -3.17 3.28
C SER A 45 1.05 -3.98 3.85
N LYS A 46 1.21 -5.23 3.42
CA LYS A 46 2.33 -6.08 3.86
C LYS A 46 3.68 -5.48 3.47
N LYS A 47 3.80 -4.99 2.24
CA LYS A 47 5.05 -4.38 1.74
C LYS A 47 5.40 -3.09 2.47
N LEU A 48 4.40 -2.24 2.74
CA LEU A 48 4.59 -1.02 3.52
C LEU A 48 5.03 -1.35 4.95
N SER A 49 4.38 -2.32 5.60
CA SER A 49 4.76 -2.76 6.95
C SER A 49 6.18 -3.35 7.00
N GLU A 50 6.57 -4.14 5.99
CA GLU A 50 7.95 -4.65 5.87
C GLU A 50 8.98 -3.52 5.72
N ALA A 51 8.65 -2.49 4.93
CA ALA A 51 9.51 -1.31 4.75
C ALA A 51 9.62 -0.50 6.04
N GLU A 52 8.51 -0.23 6.72
CA GLU A 52 8.47 0.47 8.00
C GLU A 52 9.29 -0.25 9.08
N ALA A 53 9.11 -1.56 9.23
CA ALA A 53 9.88 -2.36 10.18
C ALA A 53 11.39 -2.37 9.87
N LYS A 54 11.77 -2.28 8.59
CA LYS A 54 13.17 -2.17 8.19
C LYS A 54 13.74 -0.78 8.53
N ILE A 55 12.95 0.28 8.30
CA ILE A 55 13.33 1.64 8.69
C ILE A 55 13.52 1.72 10.21
N GLU A 56 12.57 1.22 10.99
CA GLU A 56 12.65 1.21 12.46
C GLU A 56 13.91 0.51 12.98
N LYS A 57 14.29 -0.62 12.37
CA LYS A 57 15.52 -1.34 12.72
C LYS A 57 16.79 -0.57 12.38
N LEU A 58 16.79 0.22 11.30
CA LEU A 58 17.94 1.01 10.87
C LEU A 58 18.08 2.31 11.65
N THR A 59 16.98 2.86 12.17
CA THR A 59 16.96 4.12 12.93
C THR A 59 17.12 3.93 14.45
N ARG A 60 17.13 2.68 14.95
CA ARG A 60 17.54 2.39 16.33
C ARG A 60 19.06 2.58 16.48
N ASP A 61 19.45 3.51 17.34
CA ASP A 61 20.84 3.77 17.68
C ASP A 61 21.41 2.72 18.67
N GLN A 62 22.69 2.84 19.01
CA GLN A 62 23.38 1.97 19.98
C GLN A 62 22.83 2.06 21.42
N LYS A 63 21.90 2.99 21.70
CA LYS A 63 21.22 3.14 22.99
C LYS A 63 19.80 2.59 22.99
N GLY A 64 19.29 2.12 21.84
CA GLY A 64 17.96 1.54 21.71
C GLY A 64 16.84 2.57 21.64
N GLU A 65 17.16 3.85 21.44
CA GLU A 65 16.16 4.91 21.30
C GLU A 65 15.74 5.05 19.83
N LEU A 66 14.42 5.20 19.60
CA LEU A 66 13.87 5.43 18.27
C LEU A 66 14.20 6.87 17.86
N VAL A 67 15.16 7.06 16.96
CA VAL A 67 15.31 8.33 16.23
C VAL A 67 14.33 8.32 15.06
N ALA A 68 13.04 8.18 15.38
CA ALA A 68 11.98 8.53 14.45
C ALA A 68 11.66 10.00 14.72
N GLU A 69 12.53 10.90 14.25
CA GLU A 69 12.02 12.23 13.89
C GLU A 69 11.03 11.96 12.77
N LEU A 70 9.76 11.87 13.16
CA LEU A 70 8.60 11.92 12.29
C LEU A 70 8.96 12.87 11.16
N PHE A 71 9.13 12.32 9.95
CA PHE A 71 9.27 13.13 8.75
C PHE A 71 8.24 14.24 8.90
N PRO A 72 8.65 15.52 8.97
CA PRO A 72 7.71 16.58 9.20
C PRO A 72 6.67 16.42 8.11
N VAL A 73 5.44 16.06 8.50
CA VAL A 73 4.30 16.20 7.61
C VAL A 73 4.29 17.69 7.37
N VAL A 74 4.87 18.11 6.25
CA VAL A 74 4.70 19.45 5.76
C VAL A 74 3.23 19.48 5.38
N GLU A 75 2.38 19.81 6.35
CA GLU A 75 1.05 20.32 6.06
C GLU A 75 1.30 21.52 5.15
N LYS A 76 1.16 21.29 3.83
CA LYS A 76 0.99 22.37 2.88
C LYS A 76 -0.31 23.05 3.30
N ASN A 77 -0.15 24.06 4.14
CA ASN A 77 -1.18 25.06 4.38
C ASN A 77 -1.27 25.84 3.06
N ASP A 78 -2.08 25.32 2.13
CA ASP A 78 -2.47 26.05 0.92
C ASP A 78 -3.31 27.25 1.39
N LYS A 79 -2.66 28.41 1.45
CA LYS A 79 -3.31 29.72 1.55
C LYS A 79 -3.94 30.10 0.23
#